data_AF-A0A355SGR0-F1
#
_entry.id   AF-A0A355SGR0-F1
#
_cell.length_a   1.000
_cell.length_b   1.000
_cell.length_c   1.000
_cell.angle_alpha   90.00
_cell.angle_beta   90.00
_cell.angle_gamma   90.00
#
_symmetry.space_group_name_H-M   'P 1'
#
loop_
_entity.id
_entity.type
_entity.pdbx_description
1 polymer ?
#
loop_
_entity_poly.entity_id
_entity_poly.type
_entity_poly.pdbx_seq_one_letter_code
_entity_poly.pdbx_strand_id
1 'polypeptide(L)'
;GKLLRLKTIVLWPRDENYFRRGWAGKKRDGRGNWILDSVANNATAHYLHNMLYVLGEEEDRSACPGSVTAELYRANKIENYDTAAIRVYTKNEAEILFIASHAVDEQIAPKFIFEFEKARVEYESEDGSGEIKALFNDGTVKNYGSPNEEHIIKLRTVLDCLNGRG
;
A
#
# COMPACT_ATOMS: atom_id res chain seq x y z
N GLY A 1 19.27 -4.87 -8.54
CA GLY A 1 19.18 -4.41 -9.94
C GLY A 1 18.26 -3.21 -9.99
N LYS A 2 18.14 -2.53 -11.13
CA LYS A 2 17.17 -1.44 -11.28
C LYS A 2 15.76 -1.99 -11.03
N LEU A 3 14.96 -1.20 -10.32
CA LEU A 3 13.55 -1.48 -10.10
C LEU A 3 12.76 -1.10 -11.36
N LEU A 4 11.83 -1.95 -11.80
CA LEU A 4 11.09 -1.79 -13.06
C LEU A 4 9.60 -1.48 -12.82
N ARG A 5 8.93 -2.29 -11.99
CA ARG A 5 7.49 -2.19 -11.75
C ARG A 5 7.11 -2.66 -10.35
N LEU A 6 6.18 -1.97 -9.70
CA LEU A 6 5.56 -2.40 -8.44
C LEU A 6 4.08 -2.61 -8.64
N LYS A 7 3.57 -3.73 -8.13
CA LYS A 7 2.15 -4.05 -8.09
C LYS A 7 1.75 -4.33 -6.66
N THR A 8 0.66 -3.72 -6.20
CA THR A 8 0.03 -4.08 -4.93
C THR A 8 -1.48 -4.17 -5.09
N ILE A 9 -2.08 -5.22 -4.53
CA ILE A 9 -3.51 -5.39 -4.40
C ILE A 9 -3.92 -5.52 -2.93
N VAL A 10 -5.02 -4.87 -2.55
CA VAL A 10 -5.59 -4.95 -1.19
C VAL A 10 -7.12 -4.95 -1.27
N LEU A 11 -7.76 -6.06 -0.95
CA LEU A 11 -9.22 -6.20 -1.00
C LEU A 11 -9.75 -6.43 0.41
N TRP A 12 -10.36 -5.41 1.01
CA TRP A 12 -10.82 -5.45 2.41
C TRP A 12 -12.32 -5.17 2.46
N PRO A 13 -13.18 -6.20 2.50
CA PRO A 13 -14.63 -6.02 2.51
C PRO A 13 -15.08 -5.04 3.59
N ARG A 14 -15.97 -4.11 3.24
CA ARG A 14 -16.68 -3.26 4.21
C ARG A 14 -18.18 -3.38 3.98
N ASP A 15 -18.89 -3.64 5.07
CA ASP A 15 -20.34 -3.74 5.06
C ASP A 15 -21.01 -2.35 5.17
N GLU A 16 -22.33 -2.32 5.03
CA GLU A 16 -23.11 -1.09 5.20
C GLU A 16 -22.93 -0.48 6.60
N ASN A 17 -22.73 -1.30 7.64
CA ASN A 17 -22.56 -0.82 9.01
C ASN A 17 -21.28 0.03 9.16
N TYR A 18 -20.19 -0.36 8.50
CA TYR A 18 -18.99 0.45 8.42
C TYR A 18 -19.29 1.85 7.86
N PHE A 19 -20.06 1.92 6.77
CA PHE A 19 -20.40 3.19 6.11
C PHE A 19 -21.45 4.04 6.83
N ARG A 20 -22.09 3.53 7.89
CA ARG A 20 -22.96 4.35 8.77
C ARG A 20 -22.16 5.28 9.68
N ARG A 21 -20.84 5.13 9.77
CA ARG A 21 -19.98 6.00 10.58
C ARG A 21 -19.96 7.41 9.99
N GLY A 22 -19.92 8.42 10.86
CA GLY A 22 -20.01 9.82 10.45
C GLY A 22 -18.91 10.33 9.51
N TRP A 23 -17.82 9.57 9.33
CA TRP A 23 -16.68 9.90 8.47
C TRP A 23 -16.49 8.94 7.29
N ALA A 24 -17.09 7.75 7.34
CA ALA A 24 -16.77 6.68 6.39
C ALA A 24 -17.24 7.04 4.97
N GLY A 25 -16.32 6.97 4.02
CA GLY A 25 -16.51 7.34 2.62
C GLY A 25 -16.84 8.83 2.40
N LYS A 26 -16.48 9.74 3.32
CA LYS A 26 -16.73 11.18 3.17
C LYS A 26 -15.52 11.93 2.62
N LYS A 27 -15.76 12.94 1.79
CA LYS A 27 -14.72 13.90 1.39
C LYS A 27 -14.58 15.00 2.42
N ARG A 28 -15.70 15.52 2.94
CA ARG A 28 -15.72 16.57 3.96
C ARG A 28 -16.70 16.28 5.10
N ASP A 29 -16.46 16.88 6.25
CA ASP A 29 -17.43 16.89 7.36
C ASP A 29 -18.54 17.95 7.16
N GLY A 30 -19.50 18.00 8.08
CA GLY A 30 -20.59 18.99 8.04
C GLY A 30 -20.16 20.45 8.27
N ARG A 31 -18.91 20.70 8.66
CA ARG A 31 -18.30 22.03 8.83
C ARG A 31 -17.41 22.41 7.64
N GLY A 32 -17.25 21.51 6.65
CA GLY A 32 -16.42 21.72 5.47
C GLY A 32 -14.96 21.30 5.63
N ASN A 33 -14.55 20.70 6.75
CA ASN A 33 -13.18 20.19 6.94
C ASN A 33 -12.96 18.94 6.07
N TRP A 34 -11.74 18.77 5.56
CA TRP A 34 -11.39 17.59 4.77
C TRP A 34 -11.31 16.34 5.64
N ILE A 35 -12.01 15.29 5.20
CA ILE A 35 -11.88 13.92 5.71
C ILE A 35 -11.11 13.07 4.70
N LEU A 36 -11.52 13.13 3.43
CA LEU A 36 -10.91 12.37 2.31
C LEU A 36 -10.86 10.86 2.57
N ASP A 37 -11.88 10.30 3.23
CA ASP A 37 -11.93 8.87 3.49
C ASP A 37 -12.27 8.12 2.20
N SER A 38 -11.40 7.19 1.81
CA SER A 38 -11.60 6.23 0.73
C SER A 38 -10.72 5.03 0.98
N VAL A 39 -10.93 3.98 0.17
CA VAL A 39 -10.06 2.81 0.21
C VAL A 39 -8.59 3.22 0.04
N ALA A 40 -8.26 4.05 -0.97
CA ALA A 40 -6.87 4.37 -1.30
C ALA A 40 -6.28 5.60 -0.55
N ASN A 41 -7.11 6.52 -0.05
CA ASN A 41 -6.64 7.71 0.67
C ASN A 41 -6.49 7.49 2.16
N ASN A 42 -7.19 6.51 2.73
CA ASN A 42 -7.17 6.23 4.16
C ASN A 42 -6.85 4.75 4.42
N ALA A 43 -7.79 3.85 4.12
CA ALA A 43 -7.71 2.47 4.59
C ALA A 43 -6.44 1.74 4.12
N THR A 44 -5.99 1.99 2.90
CA THR A 44 -4.86 1.28 2.26
C THR A 44 -3.79 2.24 1.72
N ALA A 45 -3.79 3.50 2.19
CA ALA A 45 -2.89 4.56 1.71
C ALA A 45 -1.41 4.23 1.91
N HIS A 46 -1.07 3.57 3.02
CA HIS A 46 0.30 3.16 3.33
C HIS A 46 0.86 2.16 2.32
N TYR A 47 0.04 1.33 1.67
CA TYR A 47 0.53 0.40 0.66
C TYR A 47 0.86 1.11 -0.67
N LEU A 48 0.04 2.08 -1.06
CA LEU A 48 0.37 2.96 -2.20
C LEU A 48 1.62 3.78 -1.89
N HIS A 49 1.71 4.36 -0.69
CA HIS A 49 2.88 5.12 -0.26
C HIS A 49 4.14 4.25 -0.20
N ASN A 50 4.05 3.01 0.29
CA ASN A 50 5.19 2.10 0.36
C ASN A 50 5.83 1.87 -1.01
N MET A 51 5.03 1.76 -2.08
CA MET A 51 5.56 1.63 -3.43
C MET A 51 6.32 2.88 -3.89
N LEU A 52 5.86 4.08 -3.53
CA LEU A 52 6.58 5.33 -3.79
C LEU A 52 7.86 5.42 -2.94
N TYR A 53 7.80 4.97 -1.69
CA TYR A 53 8.93 4.99 -0.75
C TYR A 53 10.07 4.08 -1.21
N VAL A 54 9.76 2.82 -1.57
CA VAL A 54 10.76 1.85 -2.08
C VAL A 54 11.43 2.33 -3.37
N LEU A 55 10.74 3.20 -4.13
CA LEU A 55 11.26 3.82 -5.34
C LEU A 55 12.07 5.11 -5.10
N GLY A 56 12.15 5.58 -3.85
CA GLY A 56 12.96 6.72 -3.45
C GLY A 56 14.45 6.50 -3.68
N GLU A 57 15.17 7.58 -3.96
CA GLU A 57 16.62 7.55 -4.18
C GLU A 57 17.41 7.49 -2.85
N GLU A 58 16.78 7.92 -1.75
CA GLU A 58 17.34 8.00 -0.40
C GLU A 58 16.32 7.45 0.61
N GLU A 59 16.79 6.96 1.76
CA GLU A 59 15.94 6.33 2.79
C GLU A 59 14.89 7.27 3.41
N ASP A 60 15.10 8.59 3.32
CA ASP A 60 14.20 9.62 3.83
C ASP A 60 13.29 10.23 2.74
N ARG A 61 13.32 9.68 1.51
CA ARG A 61 12.58 10.22 0.36
C ARG A 61 11.73 9.16 -0.33
N SER A 62 10.63 9.61 -0.91
CA SER A 62 9.82 8.81 -1.83
C SER A 62 10.00 9.30 -3.26
N ALA A 63 9.82 8.40 -4.23
CA ALA A 63 9.74 8.80 -5.62
C ALA A 63 8.59 9.76 -5.88
N CYS A 64 8.85 10.76 -6.72
CA CYS A 64 7.83 11.68 -7.16
C CYS A 64 7.01 11.05 -8.31
N PRO A 65 5.67 11.08 -8.23
CA PRO A 65 4.82 10.79 -9.38
C PRO A 65 5.16 11.71 -10.56
N GLY A 66 5.30 11.14 -11.75
CA GLY A 66 5.42 11.88 -13.02
C GLY A 66 4.07 12.02 -13.71
N SER A 67 3.34 10.90 -13.85
CA SER A 67 1.97 10.86 -14.36
C SER A 67 1.12 9.85 -13.58
N VAL A 68 -0.18 10.12 -13.48
CA VAL A 68 -1.13 9.29 -12.75
C VAL A 68 -2.38 9.06 -13.61
N THR A 69 -2.79 7.82 -13.76
CA THR A 69 -4.11 7.42 -14.27
C THR A 69 -4.85 6.70 -13.15
N ALA A 70 -6.07 7.12 -12.85
CA ALA A 70 -6.87 6.48 -11.81
C ALA A 70 -8.29 6.24 -12.32
N GLU A 71 -8.78 5.02 -12.09
CA GLU A 71 -10.20 4.70 -12.18
C GLU A 71 -10.73 4.51 -10.77
N LEU A 72 -11.74 5.33 -10.43
CA LEU A 72 -12.32 5.39 -9.09
C LEU A 72 -13.80 5.07 -9.22
N TYR A 73 -14.24 4.06 -8.48
CA TYR A 73 -15.60 3.57 -8.52
C TYR A 73 -16.23 3.58 -7.14
N ARG A 74 -17.56 3.64 -7.14
CA ARG A 74 -18.36 3.69 -5.94
C ARG A 74 -19.51 2.69 -6.04
N ALA A 75 -19.43 1.59 -5.30
CA ALA A 75 -20.53 0.63 -5.18
C ALA A 75 -21.48 1.01 -4.03
N ASN A 76 -20.95 1.47 -2.90
CA ASN A 76 -21.73 1.86 -1.73
C ASN A 76 -22.31 3.28 -1.85
N LYS A 77 -23.38 3.60 -1.11
CA LYS A 77 -23.99 4.94 -1.10
C LYS A 77 -23.19 5.93 -0.23
N ILE A 78 -21.94 6.21 -0.63
CA ILE A 78 -20.99 7.10 0.04
C ILE A 78 -20.67 8.35 -0.80
N GLU A 79 -19.91 9.32 -0.26
CA GLU A 79 -19.55 10.54 -1.00
C GLU A 79 -18.30 10.36 -1.88
N ASN A 80 -17.32 9.61 -1.37
CA ASN A 80 -16.06 9.30 -2.03
C ASN A 80 -16.13 7.94 -2.75
N TYR A 81 -15.00 7.28 -2.96
CA TYR A 81 -14.89 5.99 -3.65
C TYR A 81 -14.50 4.86 -2.69
N ASP A 82 -14.96 3.66 -3.00
CA ASP A 82 -14.67 2.43 -2.26
C ASP A 82 -13.88 1.42 -3.10
N THR A 83 -13.66 1.70 -4.39
CA THR A 83 -12.82 0.91 -5.30
C THR A 83 -11.92 1.84 -6.10
N ALA A 84 -10.65 1.46 -6.24
CA ALA A 84 -9.65 2.22 -7.00
C ALA A 84 -8.69 1.29 -7.76
N ALA A 85 -8.44 1.61 -9.02
CA ALA A 85 -7.32 1.12 -9.81
C ALA A 85 -6.46 2.32 -10.22
N ILE A 86 -5.25 2.40 -9.70
CA ILE A 86 -4.35 3.55 -9.86
C ILE A 86 -3.06 3.06 -10.51
N ARG A 87 -2.70 3.67 -11.63
CA ARG A 87 -1.39 3.51 -12.28
C ARG A 87 -0.60 4.80 -12.19
N VAL A 88 0.65 4.71 -11.75
CA VAL A 88 1.58 5.83 -11.67
C VAL A 88 2.83 5.49 -12.47
N TYR A 89 3.28 6.43 -13.32
CA TYR A 89 4.66 6.44 -13.77
C TYR A 89 5.40 7.50 -12.98
N THR A 90 6.46 7.11 -12.29
CA THR A 90 7.31 8.04 -11.54
C THR A 90 8.22 8.83 -12.47
N LYS A 91 8.87 9.89 -11.97
CA LYS A 91 9.83 10.68 -12.75
C LYS A 91 11.06 9.89 -13.20
N ASN A 92 11.39 8.79 -12.51
CA ASN A 92 12.44 7.84 -12.88
C ASN A 92 11.92 6.65 -13.72
N GLU A 93 10.74 6.80 -14.33
CA GLU A 93 10.12 5.88 -15.29
C GLU A 93 9.68 4.51 -14.73
N ALA A 94 9.70 4.33 -13.42
CA ALA A 94 9.15 3.13 -12.82
C ALA A 94 7.62 3.15 -12.85
N GLU A 95 7.02 1.97 -13.10
CA GLU A 95 5.57 1.80 -13.12
C GLU A 95 5.07 1.30 -11.76
N ILE A 96 4.03 1.93 -11.23
CA ILE A 96 3.29 1.47 -10.06
C ILE A 96 1.87 1.14 -10.51
N LEU A 97 1.36 -0.01 -10.09
CA LEU A 97 -0.04 -0.38 -10.21
C LEU A 97 -0.59 -0.74 -8.83
N PHE A 98 -1.62 -0.01 -8.43
CA PHE A 98 -2.28 -0.16 -7.15
C PHE A 98 -3.76 -0.47 -7.37
N ILE A 99 -4.24 -1.57 -6.81
CA ILE A 99 -5.65 -1.97 -6.89
C ILE A 99 -6.16 -2.15 -5.46
N ALA A 100 -7.25 -1.46 -5.12
CA ALA A 100 -7.87 -1.66 -3.83
C ALA A 100 -9.39 -1.55 -3.91
N SER A 101 -10.08 -2.37 -3.11
CA SER A 101 -11.54 -2.33 -3.04
C SER A 101 -12.06 -2.71 -1.65
N HIS A 102 -13.11 -2.01 -1.23
CA HIS A 102 -14.00 -2.43 -0.15
C HIS A 102 -15.25 -3.15 -0.67
N ALA A 103 -15.57 -2.98 -1.95
CA ALA A 103 -16.72 -3.60 -2.62
C ALA A 103 -16.31 -4.96 -3.21
N VAL A 104 -16.05 -5.92 -2.32
CA VAL A 104 -15.62 -7.30 -2.63
C VAL A 104 -16.21 -8.25 -1.60
N ASP A 105 -16.45 -9.50 -2.00
CA ASP A 105 -16.94 -10.55 -1.09
C ASP A 105 -15.80 -11.21 -0.31
N GLU A 106 -14.66 -11.43 -0.97
CA GLU A 106 -13.49 -12.10 -0.39
C GLU A 106 -12.42 -11.11 0.04
N GLN A 107 -11.82 -11.37 1.21
CA GLN A 107 -10.68 -10.61 1.69
C GLN A 107 -9.40 -11.09 1.00
N ILE A 108 -8.66 -10.15 0.44
CA ILE A 108 -7.26 -10.34 0.06
C ILE A 108 -6.43 -9.43 0.95
N ALA A 109 -5.67 -10.02 1.88
CA ALA A 109 -4.67 -9.27 2.62
C ALA A 109 -3.64 -8.69 1.64
N PRO A 110 -2.85 -7.69 2.04
CA PRO A 110 -1.97 -7.00 1.13
C PRO A 110 -1.07 -8.00 0.40
N LYS A 111 -1.13 -8.00 -0.94
CA LYS A 111 -0.27 -8.80 -1.79
C LYS A 111 0.49 -7.88 -2.71
N PHE A 112 1.81 -8.04 -2.78
CA PHE A 112 2.63 -7.24 -3.68
C PHE A 112 3.65 -8.08 -4.44
N ILE A 113 3.99 -7.58 -5.63
CA ILE A 113 5.06 -8.10 -6.48
C ILE A 113 5.85 -6.90 -6.99
N PHE A 114 7.10 -6.80 -6.59
CA PHE A 114 8.04 -5.76 -7.02
C PHE A 114 9.07 -6.37 -7.97
N GLU A 115 9.05 -5.95 -9.22
CA GLU A 115 9.86 -6.48 -10.31
C GLU A 115 11.13 -5.63 -10.46
N PHE A 116 12.28 -6.30 -10.42
CA PHE A 116 13.61 -5.73 -10.65
C PHE A 116 14.26 -6.46 -11.84
N GLU A 117 15.33 -5.89 -12.40
CA GLU A 117 16.04 -6.49 -13.54
C GLU A 117 16.54 -7.93 -13.30
N LYS A 118 16.83 -8.30 -12.05
CA LYS A 118 17.49 -9.57 -11.69
C LYS A 118 16.66 -10.45 -10.76
N ALA A 119 15.53 -9.95 -10.27
CA ALA A 119 14.73 -10.62 -9.27
C ALA A 119 13.32 -10.03 -9.20
N ARG A 120 12.41 -10.74 -8.54
CA ARG A 120 11.15 -10.19 -8.06
C ARG A 120 11.04 -10.39 -6.56
N VAL A 121 10.51 -9.38 -5.86
CA VAL A 121 10.23 -9.44 -4.43
C VAL A 121 8.73 -9.56 -4.24
N GLU A 122 8.30 -10.60 -3.54
CA GLU A 122 6.90 -10.93 -3.36
C GLU A 122 6.55 -10.97 -1.87
N TYR A 123 5.32 -10.58 -1.57
CA TYR A 123 4.68 -10.79 -0.29
C TYR A 123 3.24 -11.19 -0.55
N GLU A 124 2.82 -12.26 0.09
CA GLU A 124 1.46 -12.76 0.07
C GLU A 124 1.12 -13.32 1.45
N SER A 125 -0.09 -13.04 1.90
CA SER A 125 -0.59 -13.50 3.17
C SER A 125 -2.09 -13.61 3.15
N GLU A 126 -2.64 -14.65 3.78
CA GLU A 126 -4.09 -14.76 4.00
C GLU A 126 -4.53 -14.01 5.28
N ASP A 127 -3.69 -14.00 6.30
CA ASP A 127 -3.99 -13.52 7.67
C ASP A 127 -3.03 -12.43 8.19
N GLY A 128 -2.09 -11.97 7.37
CA GLY A 128 -1.02 -11.02 7.74
C GLY A 128 0.30 -11.66 8.20
N SER A 129 0.39 -12.99 8.30
CA SER A 129 1.61 -13.74 8.67
C SER A 129 2.62 -13.96 7.52
N GLY A 130 2.35 -13.40 6.33
CA GLY A 130 3.18 -13.62 5.15
C GLY A 130 4.64 -13.24 5.33
N GLU A 131 5.48 -13.78 4.46
CA GLU A 131 6.92 -13.51 4.41
C GLU A 131 7.28 -12.74 3.15
N ILE A 132 8.30 -11.89 3.24
CA ILE A 132 8.86 -11.19 2.08
C ILE A 132 9.95 -12.07 1.47
N LYS A 133 9.80 -12.44 0.19
CA LYS A 133 10.75 -13.31 -0.52
C LYS A 133 11.25 -12.65 -1.79
N ALA A 134 12.57 -12.61 -1.98
CA ALA A 134 13.18 -12.28 -3.26
C ALA A 134 13.49 -13.56 -4.03
N LEU A 135 12.91 -13.69 -5.21
CA LEU A 135 13.18 -14.76 -6.17
C LEU A 135 14.07 -14.20 -7.28
N PHE A 136 15.29 -14.70 -7.38
CA PHE A 136 16.28 -14.26 -8.36
C PHE A 136 16.17 -15.04 -9.67
N ASN A 137 16.59 -14.43 -10.78
CA ASN A 137 16.52 -15.04 -12.11
C ASN A 137 17.44 -16.27 -12.26
N ASP A 138 18.43 -16.42 -11.38
CA ASP A 138 19.31 -17.60 -11.31
C ASP A 138 18.69 -18.78 -10.53
N GLY A 139 17.45 -18.62 -10.06
CA GLY A 139 16.71 -19.62 -9.29
C GLY A 139 16.96 -19.56 -7.79
N THR A 140 17.86 -18.71 -7.30
CA THR A 140 18.08 -18.54 -5.86
C THR A 140 16.93 -17.78 -5.20
N VAL A 141 16.70 -18.04 -3.92
CA VAL A 141 15.66 -17.39 -3.12
C VAL A 141 16.27 -16.84 -1.84
N LYS A 142 15.97 -15.57 -1.53
CA LYS A 142 16.27 -14.96 -0.24
C LYS A 142 14.96 -14.65 0.49
N ASN A 143 14.78 -15.25 1.67
CA ASN A 143 13.66 -14.96 2.56
C ASN A 143 14.08 -13.86 3.55
N TYR A 144 13.30 -12.78 3.60
CA TYR A 144 13.47 -11.65 4.52
C TYR A 144 12.60 -11.77 5.78
N GLY A 145 11.78 -12.82 5.88
CA GLY A 145 10.90 -13.07 7.01
C GLY A 145 9.61 -12.25 6.98
N SER A 146 8.87 -12.29 8.08
CA SER A 146 7.60 -11.56 8.19
C SER A 146 7.82 -10.13 8.69
N PRO A 147 7.24 -9.11 8.03
CA PRO A 147 7.31 -7.74 8.51
C PRO A 147 6.51 -7.53 9.81
N ASN A 148 5.71 -8.52 10.22
CA ASN A 148 4.85 -8.48 11.40
C ASN A 148 5.33 -9.38 12.54
N GLU A 149 6.51 -10.01 12.42
CA GLU A 149 7.04 -10.95 13.41
C GLU A 149 7.22 -10.28 14.79
N GLU A 150 7.65 -9.02 14.83
CA GLU A 150 7.87 -8.29 16.08
C GLU A 150 7.04 -6.99 16.14
N HIS A 151 5.85 -7.07 16.75
CA HIS A 151 4.95 -5.92 16.87
C HIS A 151 5.52 -4.72 17.66
N ILE A 152 6.49 -4.95 18.54
CA ILE A 152 7.10 -3.90 19.40
C ILE A 152 8.29 -3.23 18.70
N ILE A 153 8.75 -3.72 17.55
CA ILE A 153 9.97 -3.21 16.91
C ILE A 153 9.91 -1.71 16.64
N LYS A 154 8.76 -1.20 16.19
CA LYS A 154 8.55 0.24 15.95
C LYS A 154 8.76 1.07 17.22
N LEU A 155 8.27 0.58 18.37
CA LEU A 155 8.46 1.25 19.65
C LEU A 155 9.93 1.21 20.08
N ARG A 156 10.62 0.07 19.89
CA ARG A 156 12.06 -0.03 20.16
C ARG A 156 12.87 0.91 19.29
N THR A 157 12.60 0.95 17.98
CA THR A 157 13.27 1.88 17.06
C THR A 157 13.10 3.33 17.52
N VAL A 158 11.90 3.73 17.96
CA VAL A 158 11.68 5.07 18.53
C VAL A 158 12.53 5.29 19.78
N LEU A 159 12.58 4.32 20.70
CA LEU A 159 13.40 4.41 21.90
C LEU A 159 14.90 4.48 21.56
N ASP A 160 15.36 3.74 20.56
CA ASP A 160 16.76 3.76 20.12
C ASP A 160 17.11 5.11 19.50
N CYS A 161 16.26 5.68 18.64
CA CYS A 161 16.42 7.03 18.11
C CYS A 161 16.47 8.08 19.24
N LEU A 162 15.56 8.00 20.23
CA LEU A 162 15.54 8.92 21.38
C LEU A 162 16.80 8.80 22.26
N ASN A 163 17.41 7.61 22.31
CA ASN A 163 18.64 7.33 23.04
C ASN A 163 19.92 7.54 22.20
N GLY A 164 19.81 8.04 20.97
CA GLY A 164 20.96 8.28 20.07
C GLY A 164 21.60 7.01 19.52
N ARG A 165 20.83 5.92 19.40
CA ARG A 165 21.25 4.60 18.88
C ARG A 165 20.61 4.23 17.55
N GLY A 166 19.80 5.14 16.98
CA GLY A 166 19.11 4.97 15.69
C GLY A 166 19.85 5.58 14.52
#